data_AF-A0A2U1NYG4-F1
#
_entry.id   AF-A0A2U1NYG4-F1
#
_cell.length_a   1.000
_cell.length_b   1.000
_cell.length_c   1.000
_cell.angle_alpha   90.00
_cell.angle_beta   90.00
_cell.angle_gamma   90.00
#
_symmetry.space_group_name_H-M   'P 1'
#
loop_
_entity.id
_entity.type
_entity.pdbx_description
1 polymer ?
#
loop_
_entity_poly.entity_id
_entity_poly.type
_entity_poly.pdbx_seq_one_letter_code
_entity_poly.pdbx_strand_id
1 'polypeptide(L)'
;MDNLVMLLELAYSAGSSSISDVMRLGSQREVQEERGWFSFLHGWCVHVADRLVYLDAIIQELEYCSSNMFAAQLLVALRGGDDIVFADSILYFKTIRDFEAQKLENLQLFLRASEMQLARRMQYVARFNVM
;
A
#
# COMPACT_ATOMS: atom_id res chain seq x y z
N MET A 1 -13.84 30.36 -12.59
CA MET A 1 -14.54 30.89 -11.39
C MET A 1 -14.23 30.04 -10.16
N ASP A 2 -14.02 28.74 -10.34
CA ASP A 2 -13.78 27.76 -9.26
C ASP A 2 -12.62 28.10 -8.31
N ASN A 3 -11.50 28.62 -8.82
CA ASN A 3 -10.36 29.02 -7.99
C ASN A 3 -10.64 30.21 -7.05
N LEU A 4 -11.50 31.15 -7.48
CA LEU A 4 -11.91 32.29 -6.65
C LEU A 4 -12.87 31.85 -5.54
N VAL A 5 -13.74 30.87 -5.83
CA VAL A 5 -14.65 30.27 -4.85
C VAL A 5 -13.83 29.56 -3.75
N MET A 6 -12.84 28.76 -4.12
CA MET A 6 -11.98 28.06 -3.16
C MET A 6 -11.21 29.02 -2.24
N LEU A 7 -10.65 30.11 -2.77
CA LEU A 7 -9.96 31.11 -1.95
C LEU A 7 -10.92 31.83 -0.98
N LEU A 8 -12.14 32.14 -1.42
CA LEU A 8 -13.17 32.72 -0.56
C LEU A 8 -13.60 31.75 0.54
N GLU A 9 -13.78 30.47 0.23
CA GLU A 9 -14.07 29.43 1.22
C GLU A 9 -12.96 29.28 2.25
N LEU A 10 -11.70 29.32 1.82
CA LEU A 10 -10.55 29.27 2.71
C LEU A 10 -10.44 30.52 3.58
N ALA A 11 -10.65 31.73 3.02
CA ALA A 11 -10.68 32.98 3.78
C ALA A 11 -11.81 33.00 4.82
N TYR A 12 -13.01 32.55 4.44
CA TYR A 12 -14.12 32.39 5.35
C TYR A 12 -13.81 31.37 6.45
N SER A 13 -13.27 30.20 6.09
CA SER A 13 -12.90 29.13 7.03
C SER A 13 -11.78 29.56 7.99
N ALA A 14 -10.84 30.39 7.52
CA ALA A 14 -9.77 30.94 8.34
C ALA A 14 -10.25 32.08 9.26
N GLY A 15 -11.45 32.64 9.02
CA GLY A 15 -11.94 33.83 9.70
C GLY A 15 -11.07 35.08 9.45
N SER A 16 -10.29 35.08 8.37
CA SER A 16 -9.26 36.08 8.08
C SER A 16 -9.16 36.34 6.58
N SER A 17 -9.04 37.63 6.22
CA SER A 17 -8.69 38.04 4.85
C SER A 17 -7.18 38.07 4.60
N SER A 18 -6.36 37.76 5.62
CA SER A 18 -4.91 37.66 5.49
C SER A 18 -4.55 36.49 4.60
N ILE A 19 -3.83 36.78 3.51
CA ILE A 19 -3.37 35.74 2.58
C ILE A 19 -2.48 34.70 3.28
N SER A 20 -1.73 35.10 4.32
CA SER A 20 -0.91 34.18 5.10
C SER A 20 -1.76 33.16 5.87
N ASP A 21 -2.88 33.58 6.47
CA ASP A 21 -3.80 32.68 7.18
C ASP A 21 -4.51 31.74 6.22
N VAL A 22 -4.97 32.27 5.08
CA VAL A 22 -5.62 31.50 4.01
C VAL A 22 -4.69 30.42 3.48
N MET A 23 -3.44 30.78 3.15
CA MET A 23 -2.45 29.83 2.63
C MET A 23 -2.03 28.82 3.69
N ARG A 24 -1.85 29.24 4.95
CA ARG A 24 -1.58 28.32 6.06
C ARG A 24 -2.69 27.27 6.19
N LEU A 25 -3.95 27.69 6.19
CA LEU A 25 -5.09 26.77 6.30
C LEU A 25 -5.19 25.83 5.09
N GLY A 26 -5.05 26.35 3.87
CA GLY A 26 -5.06 25.54 2.65
C GLY A 26 -3.97 24.48 2.66
N SER A 27 -2.73 24.86 2.98
CA SER A 27 -1.61 23.92 3.06
C SER A 27 -1.75 22.93 4.22
N GLN A 28 -2.35 23.30 5.35
CA GLN A 28 -2.66 22.35 6.44
C GLN A 28 -3.65 21.27 5.98
N ARG A 29 -4.67 21.64 5.20
CA ARG A 29 -5.61 20.67 4.61
C ARG A 29 -4.87 19.69 3.69
N GLU A 30 -4.02 20.19 2.79
CA GLU A 30 -3.21 19.34 1.90
C GLU A 30 -2.28 18.38 2.67
N VAL A 31 -1.69 18.82 3.78
CA VAL A 31 -0.88 17.95 4.66
C VAL A 31 -1.75 16.83 5.24
N GLN A 32 -2.97 17.15 5.67
CA GLN A 32 -3.85 16.16 6.28
C GLN A 32 -4.34 15.12 5.26
N GLU A 33 -4.67 15.55 4.05
CA GLU A 33 -5.00 14.66 2.94
C GLU A 33 -3.83 13.73 2.60
N GLU A 34 -2.62 14.29 2.47
CA GLU A 34 -1.42 13.51 2.18
C GLU A 34 -1.09 12.51 3.30
N ARG A 35 -1.33 12.85 4.57
CA ARG A 35 -1.20 11.90 5.70
C ARG A 35 -2.17 10.74 5.59
N GLY A 36 -3.42 11.03 5.21
CA GLY A 36 -4.43 10.00 4.98
C GLY A 36 -4.00 9.06 3.85
N TRP A 37 -3.55 9.62 2.73
CA TRP A 37 -3.03 8.87 1.59
C TRP A 37 -1.80 8.03 1.96
N PHE A 38 -0.83 8.62 2.66
CA PHE A 38 0.37 7.92 3.13
C PHE A 38 0.02 6.74 4.04
N SER A 39 -0.88 6.94 5.02
CA SER A 39 -1.34 5.86 5.90
C SER A 39 -2.06 4.76 5.14
N PHE A 40 -2.86 5.12 4.14
CA PHE A 40 -3.54 4.17 3.27
C PHE A 40 -2.55 3.32 2.48
N LEU A 41 -1.57 3.96 1.81
CA LEU A 41 -0.51 3.26 1.08
C LEU A 41 0.30 2.34 1.98
N HIS A 42 0.65 2.81 3.18
CA HIS A 42 1.37 1.99 4.16
C HIS A 42 0.56 0.74 4.53
N GLY A 43 -0.74 0.87 4.79
CA GLY A 43 -1.63 -0.26 5.06
C GLY A 43 -1.67 -1.27 3.91
N TRP A 44 -1.68 -0.80 2.66
CA TRP A 44 -1.60 -1.67 1.49
C TRP A 44 -0.26 -2.40 1.35
N CYS A 45 0.86 -1.74 1.66
CA CYS A 45 2.17 -2.41 1.70
C CYS A 45 2.16 -3.56 2.71
N VAL A 46 1.64 -3.34 3.92
CA VAL A 46 1.54 -4.38 4.96
C VAL A 46 0.65 -5.53 4.48
N HIS A 47 -0.53 -5.21 3.95
CA HIS A 47 -1.47 -6.23 3.46
C HIS A 47 -0.87 -7.12 2.35
N VAL A 48 -0.18 -6.52 1.38
CA VAL A 48 0.46 -7.31 0.30
C VAL A 48 1.66 -8.10 0.84
N ALA A 49 2.42 -7.56 1.77
CA ALA A 49 3.51 -8.29 2.43
C ALA A 49 3.01 -9.53 3.19
N ASP A 50 1.92 -9.41 3.95
CA ASP A 50 1.30 -10.54 4.65
C ASP A 50 0.80 -11.61 3.65
N ARG A 51 0.24 -11.17 2.51
CA ARG A 51 -0.19 -12.07 1.44
C ARG A 51 0.98 -12.83 0.83
N LEU A 52 2.15 -12.20 0.68
CA LEU A 52 3.36 -12.88 0.20
C LEU A 52 3.82 -13.97 1.16
N VAL A 53 3.83 -13.70 2.46
CA VAL A 53 4.18 -14.70 3.49
C VAL A 53 3.22 -15.90 3.42
N TYR A 54 1.92 -15.65 3.25
CA TYR A 54 0.93 -16.71 3.08
C TYR A 54 1.17 -17.54 1.81
N LEU A 55 1.47 -16.89 0.68
CA LEU A 55 1.77 -17.58 -0.58
C LEU A 55 3.05 -18.40 -0.49
N ASP A 56 4.10 -17.85 0.10
CA ASP A 56 5.36 -18.57 0.32
C ASP A 56 5.13 -19.82 1.19
N ALA A 57 4.33 -19.72 2.24
CA ALA A 57 3.96 -20.86 3.08
C ALA A 57 3.19 -21.95 2.31
N ILE A 58 2.19 -21.58 1.50
CA ILE A 58 1.47 -22.55 0.66
C ILE A 58 2.39 -23.24 -0.34
N ILE A 59 3.23 -22.47 -1.02
CA ILE A 59 4.18 -23.01 -2.01
C ILE A 59 5.10 -24.02 -1.32
N GLN A 60 5.64 -23.68 -0.15
CA GLN A 60 6.52 -24.57 0.60
C GLN A 60 5.83 -25.88 1.02
N GLU A 61 4.59 -25.81 1.53
CA GLU A 61 3.81 -27.00 1.90
C GLU A 61 3.50 -27.88 0.69
N LEU A 62 3.15 -27.28 -0.45
CA LEU A 62 2.89 -28.01 -1.70
C LEU A 62 4.17 -28.66 -2.25
N GLU A 63 5.30 -27.96 -2.23
CA GLU A 63 6.60 -28.51 -2.65
C GLU A 63 7.04 -29.66 -1.74
N TYR A 64 6.79 -29.54 -0.43
CA TYR A 64 7.04 -30.62 0.52
C TYR A 64 6.17 -31.85 0.24
N CYS A 65 4.86 -31.65 0.05
CA CYS A 65 3.93 -32.72 -0.30
C CYS A 65 4.29 -33.40 -1.62
N SER A 66 4.65 -32.62 -2.64
CA SER A 66 5.07 -33.15 -3.95
C SER A 66 6.37 -33.96 -3.85
N SER A 67 7.27 -33.60 -2.94
CA SER A 67 8.53 -34.33 -2.71
C SER A 67 8.36 -35.53 -1.77
N ASN A 68 7.30 -35.55 -0.97
CA ASN A 68 7.00 -36.58 0.01
C ASN A 68 5.54 -37.04 -0.11
N MET A 69 5.26 -37.81 -1.16
CA MET A 69 3.92 -38.31 -1.47
C MET A 69 3.30 -39.15 -0.34
N PHE A 70 4.11 -39.76 0.52
CA PHE A 70 3.62 -40.45 1.71
C PHE A 70 3.05 -39.48 2.76
N ALA A 71 3.74 -38.36 3.01
CA ALA A 71 3.21 -37.30 3.86
C ALA A 71 1.94 -36.67 3.26
N ALA A 72 1.93 -36.48 1.94
CA ALA A 72 0.73 -36.00 1.23
C ALA A 72 -0.45 -36.97 1.36
N GLN A 73 -0.23 -38.28 1.23
CA GLN A 73 -1.25 -39.33 1.44
C GLN A 73 -1.78 -39.37 2.88
N LEU A 74 -0.93 -39.06 3.86
CA LEU A 74 -1.34 -39.01 5.27
C LEU A 74 -2.24 -37.81 5.56
N LEU A 75 -1.99 -36.68 4.89
CA LEU A 75 -2.74 -35.43 5.09
C LEU A 75 -4.01 -35.37 4.23
N VAL A 76 -3.98 -35.95 3.02
CA VAL A 76 -5.06 -35.86 2.02
C VAL A 76 -5.19 -37.18 1.26
N ALA A 77 -6.42 -37.59 0.97
CA ALA A 77 -6.67 -38.78 0.16
C ALA A 77 -6.30 -38.55 -1.31
N LEU A 78 -5.06 -38.90 -1.69
CA LEU A 78 -4.57 -38.74 -3.06
C LEU A 78 -5.21 -39.74 -4.03
N ARG A 79 -5.44 -39.28 -5.26
CA ARG A 79 -5.88 -40.06 -6.43
C ARG A 79 -4.75 -40.12 -7.45
N GLY A 80 -4.86 -41.07 -8.38
CA GLY A 80 -3.94 -41.14 -9.52
C GLY A 80 -4.06 -39.87 -10.38
N GLY A 81 -2.92 -39.22 -10.67
CA GLY A 81 -2.85 -37.96 -11.42
C GLY A 81 -2.77 -36.70 -10.55
N ASP A 82 -2.86 -36.82 -9.22
CA ASP A 82 -2.72 -35.68 -8.30
C ASP A 82 -1.30 -35.09 -8.31
N ASP A 83 -0.29 -35.82 -8.78
CA ASP A 83 1.07 -35.34 -9.01
C ASP A 83 1.12 -34.17 -10.01
N ILE A 84 0.32 -34.26 -11.08
CA ILE A 84 0.16 -33.17 -12.05
C ILE A 84 -0.55 -31.98 -11.39
N VAL A 85 -1.58 -32.24 -10.58
CA VAL A 85 -2.32 -31.20 -9.86
C VAL A 85 -1.42 -30.45 -8.89
N PHE A 86 -0.51 -31.15 -8.19
CA PHE A 86 0.51 -30.51 -7.34
C PHE A 86 1.42 -29.60 -8.16
N ALA A 87 1.98 -30.11 -9.26
CA ALA A 87 2.88 -29.33 -10.10
C ALA A 87 2.21 -28.07 -10.66
N ASP A 88 0.99 -28.19 -11.18
CA ASP A 88 0.21 -27.07 -11.71
C ASP A 88 -0.14 -26.06 -10.61
N SER A 89 -0.53 -26.54 -9.42
CA SER A 89 -0.84 -25.68 -8.28
C SER A 89 0.39 -24.90 -7.81
N ILE A 90 1.55 -25.55 -7.71
CA ILE A 90 2.82 -24.89 -7.35
C ILE A 90 3.15 -23.79 -8.37
N LEU A 91 3.06 -24.10 -9.66
CA LEU A 91 3.31 -23.12 -10.72
C LEU A 91 2.33 -21.94 -10.67
N TYR A 92 1.05 -22.22 -10.45
CA TYR A 92 0.00 -21.20 -10.27
C TYR A 92 0.31 -20.27 -9.10
N PHE A 93 0.61 -20.81 -7.92
CA PHE A 93 0.90 -20.00 -6.75
C PHE A 93 2.21 -19.21 -6.89
N LYS A 94 3.26 -19.77 -7.50
CA LYS A 94 4.49 -19.04 -7.81
C LYS A 94 4.22 -17.83 -8.71
N THR A 95 3.41 -18.00 -9.75
CA THR A 95 3.05 -16.92 -10.67
C THR A 95 2.31 -15.78 -9.95
N ILE A 96 1.36 -16.11 -9.06
CA ILE A 96 0.64 -15.12 -8.26
C ILE A 96 1.58 -14.44 -7.25
N ARG A 97 2.46 -15.22 -6.62
CA ARG A 97 3.44 -14.72 -5.66
C ARG A 97 4.37 -13.71 -6.31
N ASP A 98 4.87 -13.98 -7.50
CA ASP A 98 5.75 -13.07 -8.23
C ASP A 98 5.01 -11.78 -8.64
N PHE A 99 3.73 -11.90 -9.03
CA PHE A 99 2.89 -10.73 -9.30
C PHE A 99 2.69 -9.85 -8.05
N GLU A 100 2.35 -10.44 -6.90
CA GLU A 100 2.18 -9.70 -5.65
C GLU A 100 3.51 -9.10 -5.17
N ALA A 101 4.65 -9.76 -5.42
CA ALA A 101 5.98 -9.23 -5.10
C ALA A 101 6.27 -7.97 -5.90
N GLN A 102 6.05 -8.00 -7.21
CA GLN A 102 6.23 -6.83 -8.07
C GLN A 102 5.29 -5.68 -7.68
N LYS A 103 4.05 -6.00 -7.30
CA LYS A 103 3.09 -5.03 -6.80
C LYS A 103 3.55 -4.39 -5.49
N LEU A 104 4.11 -5.17 -4.55
CA LEU A 104 4.66 -4.64 -3.30
C LEU A 104 5.82 -3.69 -3.57
N GLU A 105 6.75 -4.04 -4.46
CA GLU A 105 7.85 -3.16 -4.85
C GLU A 105 7.35 -1.80 -5.38
N ASN A 106 6.34 -1.84 -6.26
CA ASN A 106 5.73 -0.63 -6.80
C ASN A 106 5.06 0.21 -5.69
N LEU A 107 4.29 -0.42 -4.80
CA LEU A 107 3.67 0.27 -3.67
C LEU A 107 4.70 0.91 -2.75
N GLN A 108 5.84 0.25 -2.49
CA GLN A 108 6.92 0.80 -1.69
C GLN A 108 7.58 2.03 -2.35
N LEU A 109 7.71 2.04 -3.69
CA LEU A 109 8.16 3.22 -4.42
C LEU A 109 7.18 4.39 -4.26
N PHE A 110 5.88 4.14 -4.42
CA PHE A 110 4.85 5.16 -4.20
C PHE A 110 4.83 5.67 -2.75
N LEU A 111 5.00 4.78 -1.77
CA LEU A 111 5.05 5.15 -0.36
C LEU A 111 6.22 6.09 -0.06
N ARG A 112 7.42 5.80 -0.57
CA ARG A 112 8.59 6.67 -0.42
C ARG A 112 8.39 8.03 -1.10
N ALA A 113 7.76 8.04 -2.27
CA ALA A 113 7.43 9.29 -2.96
C ALA A 113 6.44 10.15 -2.14
N SER A 114 5.39 9.52 -1.58
CA SER A 114 4.42 10.18 -0.71
C SER A 114 5.05 10.68 0.59
N GLU A 115 5.98 9.93 1.19
CA GLU A 115 6.75 10.37 2.36
C GLU A 115 7.51 11.67 2.09
N MET A 116 8.25 11.71 0.97
CA MET A 116 9.00 12.90 0.56
C MET A 116 8.09 14.09 0.29
N GLN A 117 6.93 13.85 -0.33
CA GLN A 117 5.94 14.89 -0.62
C GLN A 117 5.31 15.44 0.66
N LEU A 118 4.93 14.56 1.59
CA LEU A 118 4.39 14.93 2.89
C LEU A 118 5.39 15.77 3.68
N ALA A 119 6.66 15.35 3.72
CA ALA A 119 7.72 16.11 4.40
C ALA A 119 7.88 17.52 3.82
N ARG A 120 7.86 17.67 2.49
CA ARG A 120 7.93 18.98 1.82
C ARG A 120 6.73 19.86 2.17
N ARG A 121 5.51 19.31 2.14
CA ARG A 121 4.29 20.05 2.51
C ARG A 121 4.31 20.50 3.97
N MET A 122 4.75 19.63 4.88
CA MET A 122 4.90 19.96 6.30
C MET A 122 5.93 21.09 6.51
N GLN A 123 7.07 21.03 5.82
CA GLN A 123 8.09 22.09 5.87
C GLN A 123 7.55 23.43 5.34
N TYR A 124 6.74 23.42 4.28
CA TYR A 124 6.12 24.63 3.75
C TYR A 124 5.14 25.25 4.76
N VAL A 125 4.26 24.45 5.35
CA VAL A 125 3.31 24.90 6.40
C VAL A 125 4.04 25.48 7.59
N ALA A 126 5.17 24.88 8.01
CA ALA A 126 5.93 25.34 9.17
C ALA A 126 6.44 26.79 9.03
N ARG A 127 6.61 27.31 7.80
CA ARG A 127 7.05 28.70 7.57
C ARG A 127 6.06 29.73 8.11
N PHE A 128 4.77 29.40 8.14
CA PHE A 128 3.72 30.28 8.66
C PHE A 128 3.63 30.30 10.18
N ASN A 129 4.37 29.44 10.89
CA ASN A 129 4.43 29.45 12.36
C ASN A 129 5.52 30.39 12.89
N VAL A 130 6.39 30.91 12.01
CA VAL A 130 7.52 31.80 12.34
C VAL A 130 7.23 33.26 11.95
N MET A 131 6.15 33.49 11.19
CA MET A 131 5.60 34.82 10.86
C MET A 131 4.53 35.23 11.86
#